data_AF-A0A1B6DEA2-F1
#
_entry.id   AF-A0A1B6DEA2-F1
#
_cell.length_a   1.000
_cell.length_b   1.000
_cell.length_c   1.000
_cell.angle_alpha   90.00
_cell.angle_beta   90.00
_cell.angle_gamma   90.00
#
_symmetry.space_group_name_H-M   'P 1'
#
loop_
_entity.id
_entity.type
_entity.pdbx_description
1 polymer ?
#
loop_
_entity_poly.entity_id
_entity_poly.type
_entity_poly.pdbx_seq_one_letter_code
_entity_poly.pdbx_strand_id
1 'polypeptide(L)'
;MKTLIKNTMRAEAIVGLLCIIATSTFAYIPYYKPFPAQGKFVLFKDMVSILQYFESQRGNFSADIDIVLKAYHECFFTDDVPRSTGLRRPFVAIEGKNRLLRETVARMLADKLGARYLSVPPKCMWSLIHVFKKKSLLRNAFFALSLYPAAFNARQLLSIGTPVVINGYWTEQAAYVIDKMYQRTRDLPRKGSWIYDYPRDLMVPDLLFYLNEMDNRVNSP
;
A
#
# COMPACT_ATOMS: atom_id res chain seq x y z
N MET A 1 46.88 -45.42 47.79
CA MET A 1 47.93 -44.99 46.84
C MET A 1 47.20 -44.51 45.59
N LYS A 2 47.00 -43.19 45.44
CA LYS A 2 47.56 -42.37 44.33
C LYS A 2 47.02 -42.81 42.94
N THR A 3 46.33 -42.05 42.08
CA THR A 3 46.16 -40.59 41.90
C THR A 3 45.08 -40.33 40.81
N LEU A 4 44.29 -39.26 41.02
CA LEU A 4 43.72 -38.27 40.09
C LEU A 4 43.94 -38.38 38.55
N ILE A 5 42.92 -37.94 37.78
CA ILE A 5 42.87 -37.27 36.43
C ILE A 5 41.58 -37.77 35.75
N LYS A 6 40.59 -37.00 35.25
CA LYS A 6 40.35 -35.58 35.02
C LYS A 6 38.83 -35.35 34.92
N ASN A 7 38.37 -34.22 35.45
CA ASN A 7 37.09 -33.59 35.12
C ASN A 7 37.09 -33.12 33.66
N THR A 8 36.23 -33.66 32.78
CA THR A 8 35.74 -32.93 31.58
C THR A 8 34.48 -33.61 31.00
N MET A 9 33.33 -33.56 31.67
CA MET A 9 32.02 -33.81 31.02
C MET A 9 30.89 -33.01 31.69
N ARG A 10 31.08 -31.69 31.76
CA ARG A 10 30.02 -30.69 31.90
C ARG A 10 30.23 -29.67 30.79
N ALA A 11 29.53 -29.80 29.66
CA ALA A 11 29.23 -28.69 28.74
C ALA A 11 28.41 -29.09 27.49
N GLU A 12 28.40 -30.35 27.05
CA GLU A 12 27.88 -30.66 25.70
C GLU A 12 26.39 -31.01 25.62
N ALA A 13 25.72 -31.27 26.74
CA ALA A 13 24.29 -31.65 26.72
C ALA A 13 23.30 -30.47 26.78
N ILE A 14 23.77 -29.23 26.99
CA ILE A 14 22.90 -28.03 27.09
C ILE A 14 22.98 -27.15 25.84
N VAL A 15 24.04 -27.27 25.03
CA VAL A 15 24.16 -26.54 23.76
C VAL A 15 23.29 -27.17 22.65
N GLY A 16 22.96 -28.47 22.76
CA GLY A 16 22.09 -29.16 21.80
C GLY A 16 20.59 -28.84 21.90
N LEU A 17 20.12 -28.28 23.02
CA LEU A 17 18.69 -28.00 23.24
C LEU A 17 18.29 -26.54 22.94
N LEU A 18 19.27 -25.63 22.85
CA LEU A 18 19.04 -24.22 22.47
C LEU A 18 19.17 -23.97 20.96
N CYS A 19 19.71 -24.92 20.19
CA CYS A 19 19.88 -24.80 18.73
C CYS A 19 18.65 -25.23 17.90
N ILE A 20 17.58 -25.74 18.53
CA ILE A 20 16.38 -26.22 17.82
C ILE A 20 15.30 -25.13 17.69
N ILE A 21 15.42 -23.99 18.40
CA ILE A 21 14.44 -22.88 18.35
C ILE A 21 14.91 -21.69 17.50
N ALA A 22 15.80 -21.92 16.54
CA ALA A 22 16.19 -20.92 15.54
C ALA A 22 15.99 -21.43 14.10
N THR A 23 15.06 -22.37 13.89
CA THR A 23 14.51 -22.57 12.56
C THR A 23 13.53 -21.44 12.30
N SER A 24 14.05 -20.47 11.57
CA SER A 24 13.32 -19.46 10.82
C SER A 24 11.97 -19.99 10.32
N THR A 25 10.91 -19.67 11.05
CA THR A 25 9.59 -19.47 10.44
C THR A 25 9.62 -18.15 9.67
N PHE A 26 10.53 -18.03 8.69
CA PHE A 26 10.17 -17.30 7.49
C PHE A 26 9.03 -18.11 6.90
N ALA A 27 7.81 -17.72 7.26
CA ALA A 27 6.61 -18.18 6.59
C ALA A 27 6.93 -18.20 5.11
N TYR A 28 6.78 -19.37 4.48
CA TYR A 28 6.91 -19.49 3.04
C TYR A 28 5.79 -18.63 2.45
N ILE A 29 6.10 -17.36 2.16
CA ILE A 29 5.21 -16.45 1.48
C ILE A 29 5.38 -16.82 0.01
N PRO A 30 4.38 -17.46 -0.63
CA PRO A 30 4.47 -17.80 -2.04
C PRO A 30 4.83 -16.53 -2.82
N TYR A 31 5.83 -16.64 -3.69
CA TYR A 31 6.27 -15.56 -4.56
C TYR A 31 5.12 -15.24 -5.53
N TYR A 32 4.28 -14.29 -5.17
CA TYR A 32 3.29 -13.73 -6.07
C TYR A 32 4.04 -12.87 -7.06
N LYS A 33 4.36 -13.43 -8.24
CA LYS A 33 4.79 -12.61 -9.36
C LYS A 33 3.72 -11.55 -9.58
N PRO A 34 4.04 -10.25 -9.46
CA PRO A 34 3.15 -9.21 -9.97
C PRO A 34 2.84 -9.56 -11.43
N PHE A 35 1.58 -9.37 -11.85
CA PHE A 35 1.16 -9.71 -13.22
C PHE A 35 2.16 -9.16 -14.25
N PRO A 36 2.61 -9.98 -15.23
CA PRO A 36 3.79 -9.67 -16.03
C PRO A 36 3.62 -8.33 -16.75
N ALA A 37 4.51 -7.35 -16.55
CA ALA A 37 5.93 -7.32 -16.92
C ALA A 37 6.20 -7.31 -18.44
N GLN A 38 5.20 -7.01 -19.27
CA GLN A 38 5.47 -6.40 -20.58
C GLN A 38 5.78 -4.90 -20.37
N GLY A 39 6.98 -4.61 -19.86
CA GLY A 39 7.52 -3.25 -19.77
C GLY A 39 7.82 -2.74 -18.36
N LYS A 40 8.18 -1.45 -18.28
CA LYS A 40 8.67 -0.74 -17.07
C LYS A 40 7.61 -0.47 -15.99
N PHE A 41 6.41 -1.04 -16.10
CA PHE A 41 5.25 -0.71 -15.26
C PHE A 41 4.60 -1.98 -14.69
N VAL A 42 4.19 -1.92 -13.43
CA VAL A 42 3.56 -3.04 -12.71
C VAL A 42 2.35 -2.50 -11.96
N LEU A 43 1.21 -3.19 -12.05
CA LEU A 43 0.06 -2.94 -11.20
C LEU A 43 0.10 -3.94 -10.04
N PHE A 44 0.40 -3.45 -8.85
CA PHE A 44 0.42 -4.29 -7.65
C PHE A 44 -1.02 -4.60 -7.21
N LYS A 45 -1.27 -5.87 -6.89
CA LYS A 45 -2.62 -6.41 -6.58
C LYS A 45 -2.77 -6.95 -5.16
N ASP A 46 -1.72 -6.81 -4.36
CA ASP A 46 -1.69 -7.13 -2.95
C ASP A 46 -0.47 -6.47 -2.27
N MET A 47 -0.51 -6.35 -0.95
CA MET A 47 0.53 -5.75 -0.12
C MET A 47 1.82 -6.56 -0.18
N VAL A 48 1.67 -7.88 -0.19
CA VAL A 48 2.77 -8.84 -0.13
C VAL A 48 3.71 -8.67 -1.32
N SER A 49 3.17 -8.58 -2.53
CA SER A 49 3.95 -8.37 -3.77
C SER A 49 4.67 -7.02 -3.79
N ILE A 50 4.12 -5.99 -3.13
CA ILE A 50 4.78 -4.68 -2.99
C ILE A 50 5.98 -4.79 -2.06
N LEU A 51 5.81 -5.42 -0.89
CA LEU A 51 6.88 -5.63 0.08
C LEU A 51 7.98 -6.52 -0.49
N GLN A 52 7.62 -7.61 -1.17
CA GLN A 52 8.57 -8.47 -1.88
C GLN A 52 9.35 -7.70 -2.95
N TYR A 53 8.69 -6.79 -3.68
CA TYR A 53 9.37 -5.94 -4.64
C TYR A 53 10.39 -5.02 -3.94
N PHE A 54 10.04 -4.37 -2.83
CA PHE A 54 11.01 -3.60 -2.05
C PHE A 54 12.20 -4.44 -1.59
N GLU A 55 11.98 -5.61 -1.01
CA GLU A 55 13.07 -6.49 -0.59
C GLU A 55 13.97 -6.89 -1.77
N SER A 56 13.39 -7.16 -2.95
CA SER A 56 14.18 -7.47 -4.16
C SER A 56 15.07 -6.32 -4.63
N GLN A 57 14.73 -5.07 -4.28
CA GLN A 57 15.47 -3.87 -4.66
C GLN A 57 16.44 -3.40 -3.56
N ARG A 58 16.40 -4.02 -2.36
CA ARG A 58 17.14 -3.57 -1.18
C ARG A 58 18.65 -3.58 -1.36
N GLY A 59 19.19 -4.48 -2.17
CA GLY A 59 20.63 -4.50 -2.50
C GLY A 59 21.13 -3.23 -3.19
N ASN A 60 20.27 -2.53 -3.93
CA ASN A 60 20.63 -1.32 -4.70
C ASN A 60 20.16 -0.02 -4.04
N PHE A 61 19.19 -0.09 -3.12
CA PHE A 61 18.50 1.08 -2.54
C PHE A 61 18.28 0.94 -1.03
N SER A 62 19.21 0.29 -0.31
CA SER A 62 19.02 -0.11 1.10
C SER A 62 18.53 1.03 1.99
N ALA A 63 19.24 2.16 2.04
CA ALA A 63 18.88 3.29 2.90
C ALA A 63 17.49 3.88 2.59
N ASP A 64 17.16 4.05 1.31
CA ASP A 64 15.88 4.59 0.85
C ASP A 64 14.72 3.62 1.12
N ILE A 65 14.96 2.32 1.01
CA ILE A 65 13.95 1.30 1.28
C ILE A 65 13.74 1.15 2.78
N ASP A 66 14.81 1.16 3.57
CA ASP A 66 14.75 1.04 5.02
C ASP A 66 13.96 2.21 5.64
N ILE A 67 14.16 3.44 5.18
CA ILE A 67 13.38 4.59 5.67
C ILE A 67 11.90 4.50 5.29
N VAL A 68 11.59 4.00 4.09
CA VAL A 68 10.20 3.80 3.62
C VAL A 68 9.50 2.71 4.42
N LEU A 69 10.14 1.56 4.61
CA LEU A 69 9.56 0.45 5.35
C LEU A 69 9.41 0.79 6.84
N LYS A 70 10.38 1.50 7.43
CA LYS A 70 10.26 2.04 8.78
C LYS A 70 9.05 2.95 8.92
N ALA A 71 8.92 3.96 8.07
CA ALA A 71 7.79 4.90 8.10
C ALA A 71 6.44 4.19 7.85
N TYR A 72 6.42 3.19 6.96
CA TYR A 72 5.26 2.34 6.72
C TYR A 72 4.81 1.63 8.01
N HIS A 73 5.73 0.98 8.73
CA HIS A 73 5.40 0.29 9.98
C HIS A 73 4.94 1.26 11.08
N GLU A 74 5.54 2.45 11.16
CA GLU A 74 5.15 3.51 12.12
C GLU A 74 3.74 4.08 11.87
N CYS A 75 3.17 3.90 10.68
CA CYS A 75 1.78 4.30 10.41
C CYS A 75 0.75 3.47 11.20
N PHE A 76 1.10 2.26 11.64
CA PHE A 76 0.21 1.34 12.35
C PHE A 76 0.42 1.49 13.86
N PHE A 77 -0.18 2.54 14.43
CA PHE A 77 0.01 2.95 15.83
C PHE A 77 -0.88 2.19 16.84
N THR A 78 -1.75 1.31 16.37
CA THR A 78 -2.66 0.50 17.18
C THR A 78 -3.07 -0.75 16.41
N ASP A 79 -3.77 -1.67 17.07
CA ASP A 79 -4.30 -2.87 16.45
C ASP A 79 -5.29 -2.52 15.33
N ASP A 80 -5.22 -3.24 14.22
CA ASP A 80 -6.12 -3.02 13.09
C ASP A 80 -7.54 -3.43 13.46
N VAL A 81 -8.49 -2.54 13.20
CA VAL A 81 -9.90 -2.82 13.44
C VAL A 81 -10.48 -3.42 12.17
N PRO A 82 -11.10 -4.61 12.23
CA PRO A 82 -11.73 -5.19 11.05
C PRO A 82 -12.82 -4.27 10.52
N ARG A 83 -13.04 -4.32 9.20
CA ARG A 83 -14.14 -3.58 8.57
C ARG A 83 -15.47 -4.03 9.21
N SER A 84 -16.22 -3.08 9.78
CA SER A 84 -17.56 -3.37 10.29
C SER A 84 -18.46 -3.90 9.18
N THR A 85 -19.18 -4.98 9.49
CA THR A 85 -20.10 -5.69 8.60
C THR A 85 -21.52 -5.11 8.62
N GLY A 86 -21.82 -4.19 9.52
CA GLY A 86 -23.13 -3.56 9.70
C GLY A 86 -23.23 -2.14 9.12
N LEU A 87 -24.32 -1.45 9.49
CA LEU A 87 -24.49 -0.04 9.16
C LEU A 87 -23.37 0.79 9.80
N ARG A 88 -22.66 1.56 8.98
CA ARG A 88 -21.55 2.41 9.42
C ARG A 88 -21.51 3.72 8.65
N ARG A 89 -20.69 4.67 9.14
CA ARG A 89 -20.39 5.88 8.38
C ARG A 89 -19.69 5.56 7.05
N PRO A 90 -19.86 6.39 6.02
CA PRO A 90 -19.30 6.14 4.70
C PRO A 90 -17.79 6.38 4.65
N PHE A 91 -17.11 5.57 3.83
CA PHE A 91 -15.78 5.80 3.30
C PHE A 91 -15.89 6.19 1.82
N VAL A 92 -15.57 7.45 1.50
CA VAL A 92 -15.75 8.03 0.17
C VAL A 92 -14.39 8.34 -0.45
N ALA A 93 -14.15 7.88 -1.68
CA ALA A 93 -13.00 8.29 -2.48
C ALA A 93 -13.41 9.37 -3.48
N ILE A 94 -12.65 10.46 -3.54
CA ILE A 94 -12.74 11.45 -4.62
C ILE A 94 -11.57 11.18 -5.55
N GLU A 95 -11.87 11.04 -6.83
CA GLU A 95 -10.95 10.70 -7.91
C GLU A 95 -11.05 11.71 -9.05
N GLY A 96 -10.01 11.82 -9.87
CA GLY A 96 -10.00 12.78 -10.98
C GLY A 96 -8.59 13.13 -11.45
N LYS A 97 -8.49 13.72 -12.64
CA LYS A 97 -7.19 14.09 -13.25
C LYS A 97 -6.55 15.31 -12.59
N ASN A 98 -7.36 16.30 -12.20
CA ASN A 98 -6.86 17.53 -11.58
C ASN A 98 -6.75 17.36 -10.06
N ARG A 99 -5.50 17.21 -9.59
CA ARG A 99 -5.20 17.03 -8.18
C ARG A 99 -5.69 18.18 -7.29
N LEU A 100 -5.57 19.43 -7.74
CA LEU A 100 -5.96 20.60 -6.93
C LEU A 100 -7.47 20.65 -6.77
N LEU A 101 -8.21 20.51 -7.87
CA LEU A 101 -9.67 20.45 -7.83
C LEU A 101 -10.15 19.30 -6.92
N ARG A 102 -9.55 18.13 -7.07
CA ARG A 102 -9.86 16.95 -6.25
C ARG A 102 -9.63 17.19 -4.77
N GLU A 103 -8.50 17.79 -4.42
CA GLU A 103 -8.19 18.15 -3.03
C GLU A 103 -9.20 19.13 -2.47
N THR A 104 -9.54 20.19 -3.22
CA THR A 104 -10.54 21.18 -2.80
C THR A 104 -11.90 20.53 -2.57
N VAL A 105 -12.40 19.76 -3.53
CA VAL A 105 -13.71 19.09 -3.42
C VAL A 105 -13.72 18.08 -2.29
N ALA A 106 -12.66 17.28 -2.12
CA ALA A 106 -12.56 16.31 -1.04
C ALA A 106 -12.58 16.98 0.34
N ARG A 107 -11.88 18.11 0.53
CA ARG A 107 -11.93 18.88 1.78
C ARG A 107 -13.31 19.46 2.03
N MET A 108 -13.91 20.11 1.02
CA MET A 108 -15.26 20.67 1.14
C MET A 108 -16.30 19.61 1.49
N LEU A 109 -16.24 18.45 0.84
CA LEU A 109 -17.13 17.34 1.15
C LEU A 109 -16.90 16.81 2.56
N ALA A 110 -15.63 16.69 2.98
CA ALA A 110 -15.31 16.25 4.33
C ALA A 110 -15.92 17.18 5.38
N ASP A 111 -15.73 18.49 5.21
CA ASP A 111 -16.27 19.51 6.12
C ASP A 111 -17.80 19.46 6.18
N LYS A 112 -18.48 19.31 5.04
CA LYS A 112 -19.95 19.23 4.98
C LYS A 112 -20.52 17.97 5.61
N LEU A 113 -19.80 16.85 5.55
CA LEU A 113 -20.22 15.58 6.13
C LEU A 113 -19.82 15.41 7.60
N GLY A 114 -19.05 16.35 8.17
CA GLY A 114 -18.37 16.13 9.45
C GLY A 114 -17.39 14.95 9.39
N ALA A 115 -16.85 14.69 8.21
CA ALA A 115 -15.93 13.59 7.93
C ALA A 115 -14.49 14.01 8.13
N ARG A 116 -13.59 13.02 8.25
CA ARG A 116 -12.15 13.26 8.21
C ARG A 116 -11.65 13.15 6.78
N TYR A 117 -10.91 14.18 6.38
CA TYR A 117 -10.13 14.19 5.15
C TYR A 117 -8.86 13.35 5.31
N LEU A 118 -8.64 12.41 4.41
CA LEU A 118 -7.41 11.63 4.26
C LEU A 118 -6.76 11.89 2.89
N SER A 119 -5.45 11.67 2.81
CA SER A 119 -4.67 11.76 1.59
C SER A 119 -3.77 10.54 1.43
N VAL A 120 -3.33 10.28 0.19
CA VAL A 120 -2.30 9.30 -0.12
C VAL A 120 -1.05 10.05 -0.64
N PRO A 121 0.13 9.86 -0.03
CA PRO A 121 0.40 9.04 1.16
C PRO A 121 -0.16 9.67 2.46
N PRO A 122 -0.31 8.87 3.53
CA PRO A 122 -0.64 9.39 4.86
C PRO A 122 0.51 10.21 5.46
N LYS A 123 0.22 10.98 6.51
CA LYS A 123 1.17 11.91 7.15
C LYS A 123 2.50 11.24 7.56
N CYS A 124 2.45 10.02 8.11
CA CYS A 124 3.63 9.22 8.48
C CYS A 124 4.61 8.99 7.32
N MET A 125 4.15 9.01 6.06
CA MET A 125 4.98 8.75 4.88
C MET A 125 5.12 9.98 3.97
N TRP A 126 4.53 11.13 4.33
CA TRP A 126 4.44 12.30 3.45
C TRP A 126 5.82 12.89 3.08
N SER A 127 6.75 12.91 4.03
CA SER A 127 8.13 13.39 3.80
C SER A 127 8.89 12.54 2.75
N LEU A 128 8.42 11.33 2.46
CA LEU A 128 9.12 10.36 1.61
C LEU A 128 8.65 10.34 0.16
N ILE A 129 7.70 11.22 -0.23
CA ILE A 129 7.13 11.32 -1.60
C ILE A 129 8.20 11.45 -2.70
N HIS A 130 9.36 12.01 -2.35
CA HIS A 130 10.44 12.31 -3.28
C HIS A 130 11.67 11.41 -3.15
N VAL A 131 11.65 10.41 -2.25
CA VAL A 131 12.75 9.44 -2.07
C VAL A 131 13.07 8.75 -3.40
N PHE A 132 12.05 8.28 -4.11
CA PHE A 132 12.24 7.63 -5.40
C PHE A 132 12.00 8.57 -6.59
N LYS A 133 12.84 8.40 -7.62
CA LYS A 133 12.77 9.14 -8.89
C LYS A 133 11.37 9.08 -9.51
N LYS A 134 10.91 10.20 -10.09
CA LYS A 134 9.64 10.25 -10.84
C LYS A 134 9.61 9.17 -11.95
N LYS A 135 8.45 8.54 -12.12
CA LYS A 135 8.21 7.46 -13.11
C LYS A 135 9.06 6.19 -12.89
N SER A 136 9.68 6.01 -11.73
CA SER A 136 10.32 4.74 -11.38
C SER A 136 9.29 3.74 -10.82
N LEU A 137 9.60 2.45 -10.95
CA LEU A 137 8.77 1.39 -10.39
C LEU A 137 8.80 1.39 -8.85
N LEU A 138 9.92 1.77 -8.23
CA LEU A 138 10.03 2.03 -6.79
C LEU A 138 9.08 3.13 -6.32
N ARG A 139 8.94 4.22 -7.07
CA ARG A 139 7.99 5.28 -6.74
C ARG A 139 6.55 4.77 -6.86
N ASN A 140 6.24 3.99 -7.89
CA ASN A 140 4.93 3.37 -8.04
C ASN A 140 4.62 2.42 -6.87
N ALA A 141 5.58 1.57 -6.49
CA ALA A 141 5.49 0.69 -5.33
C ALA A 141 5.27 1.47 -4.03
N PHE A 142 5.95 2.61 -3.84
CA PHE A 142 5.74 3.49 -2.68
C PHE A 142 4.30 4.00 -2.58
N PHE A 143 3.71 4.49 -3.68
CA PHE A 143 2.33 4.97 -3.66
C PHE A 143 1.33 3.82 -3.49
N ALA A 144 1.58 2.66 -4.10
CA ALA A 144 0.78 1.46 -3.88
C ALA A 144 0.83 0.99 -2.42
N LEU A 145 2.02 0.97 -1.80
CA LEU A 145 2.20 0.62 -0.39
C LEU A 145 1.47 1.61 0.53
N SER A 146 1.51 2.90 0.18
CA SER A 146 0.88 3.98 0.95
C SER A 146 -0.65 3.87 1.03
N LEU A 147 -1.29 3.07 0.18
CA LEU A 147 -2.72 2.81 0.24
C LEU A 147 -3.11 2.00 1.49
N TYR A 148 -2.26 1.08 1.95
CA TYR A 148 -2.53 0.23 3.11
C TYR A 148 -2.61 0.99 4.44
N PRO A 149 -1.66 1.86 4.80
CA PRO A 149 -1.79 2.69 6.00
C PRO A 149 -2.89 3.76 5.85
N ALA A 150 -3.19 4.23 4.63
CA ALA A 150 -4.35 5.08 4.41
C ALA A 150 -5.68 4.34 4.67
N ALA A 151 -5.77 3.07 4.24
CA ALA A 151 -6.89 2.18 4.51
C ALA A 151 -7.03 1.87 6.00
N PHE A 152 -5.91 1.65 6.70
CA PHE A 152 -5.86 1.50 8.16
C PHE A 152 -6.43 2.74 8.85
N ASN A 153 -5.94 3.94 8.52
CA ASN A 153 -6.47 5.18 9.08
C ASN A 153 -7.98 5.34 8.83
N ALA A 154 -8.47 4.96 7.65
CA ALA A 154 -9.89 4.95 7.36
C ALA A 154 -10.65 3.99 8.28
N ARG A 155 -10.18 2.74 8.46
CA ARG A 155 -10.80 1.76 9.38
C ARG A 155 -10.86 2.26 10.83
N GLN A 156 -9.77 2.84 11.32
CA GLN A 156 -9.69 3.40 12.67
C GLN A 156 -10.70 4.54 12.89
N LEU A 157 -10.92 5.39 11.89
CA LEU A 157 -11.91 6.47 11.99
C LEU A 157 -13.35 5.95 11.91
N LEU A 158 -13.58 4.97 11.03
CA LEU A 158 -14.90 4.37 10.86
C LEU A 158 -15.33 3.58 12.10
N SER A 159 -14.40 2.92 12.81
CA SER A 159 -14.70 2.15 14.02
C SER A 159 -15.25 3.02 15.16
N ILE A 160 -14.84 4.29 15.22
CA ILE A 160 -15.35 5.29 16.16
C ILE A 160 -16.49 6.14 15.58
N GLY A 161 -17.11 5.69 14.49
CA GLY A 161 -18.29 6.34 13.92
C GLY A 161 -18.01 7.67 13.21
N THR A 162 -16.79 7.87 12.70
CA THR A 162 -16.40 9.06 11.93
C THR A 162 -16.40 8.75 10.42
N PRO A 163 -17.15 9.51 9.58
CA PRO A 163 -17.08 9.34 8.13
C PRO A 163 -15.71 9.73 7.60
N VAL A 164 -15.33 9.17 6.45
CA VAL A 164 -14.01 9.38 5.84
C VAL A 164 -14.16 9.80 4.39
N VAL A 165 -13.44 10.85 4.00
CA VAL A 165 -13.28 11.26 2.60
C VAL A 165 -11.80 11.22 2.26
N ILE A 166 -11.42 10.48 1.21
CA ILE A 166 -10.02 10.36 0.78
C ILE A 166 -9.81 10.98 -0.60
N ASN A 167 -8.72 11.75 -0.73
CA ASN A 167 -8.30 12.40 -1.96
C ASN A 167 -7.34 11.50 -2.74
N GLY A 168 -7.86 10.81 -3.75
CA GLY A 168 -7.12 9.81 -4.52
C GLY A 168 -6.91 8.51 -3.75
N TYR A 169 -7.24 7.38 -4.38
CA TYR A 169 -7.06 6.06 -3.79
C TYR A 169 -6.54 5.07 -4.83
N TRP A 170 -6.92 3.79 -4.75
CA TRP A 170 -6.37 2.76 -5.64
C TRP A 170 -6.65 3.01 -7.12
N THR A 171 -7.84 3.52 -7.47
CA THR A 171 -8.25 3.76 -8.85
C THR A 171 -7.35 4.76 -9.57
N GLU A 172 -6.84 5.78 -8.88
CA GLU A 172 -5.82 6.68 -9.46
C GLU A 172 -4.53 5.93 -9.81
N GLN A 173 -4.04 5.07 -8.91
CA GLN A 173 -2.82 4.28 -9.16
C GLN A 173 -3.04 3.29 -10.32
N ALA A 174 -4.19 2.62 -10.33
CA ALA A 174 -4.58 1.71 -11.40
C ALA A 174 -4.66 2.43 -12.75
N ALA A 175 -5.36 3.57 -12.81
CA ALA A 175 -5.46 4.37 -14.04
C ALA A 175 -4.09 4.83 -14.55
N TYR A 176 -3.21 5.29 -13.65
CA TYR A 176 -1.85 5.69 -14.01
C TYR A 176 -1.05 4.54 -14.63
N VAL A 177 -1.09 3.35 -14.02
CA VAL A 177 -0.35 2.18 -14.53
C VAL A 177 -0.95 1.68 -15.85
N ILE A 178 -2.28 1.59 -15.93
CA ILE A 178 -2.99 1.14 -17.14
C ILE A 178 -2.69 2.07 -18.32
N ASP A 179 -2.72 3.39 -18.13
CA ASP A 179 -2.35 4.38 -19.15
C ASP A 179 -0.92 4.17 -19.67
N LYS A 180 0.00 3.72 -18.82
CA LYS A 180 1.38 3.45 -19.20
C LYS A 180 1.58 2.09 -19.88
N MET A 181 0.75 1.11 -19.55
CA MET A 181 0.74 -0.21 -20.18
C MET A 181 0.10 -0.19 -21.57
N TYR A 182 -0.97 0.59 -21.75
CA TYR A 182 -1.79 0.60 -22.96
C TYR A 182 -1.83 2.00 -23.57
N GLN A 183 -1.03 2.22 -24.62
CA GLN A 183 -0.89 3.53 -25.25
C GLN A 183 -2.08 3.93 -26.14
N ARG A 184 -2.93 2.97 -26.54
CA ARG A 184 -4.09 3.22 -27.38
C ARG A 184 -5.33 2.70 -26.69
N THR A 185 -6.44 3.44 -26.80
CA THR A 185 -7.73 3.07 -26.21
C THR A 185 -8.22 1.71 -26.69
N ARG A 186 -7.97 1.35 -27.96
CA ARG A 186 -8.34 0.05 -28.53
C ARG A 186 -7.57 -1.13 -27.94
N ASP A 187 -6.42 -0.88 -27.33
CA ASP A 187 -5.57 -1.89 -26.71
C ASP A 187 -5.96 -2.12 -25.24
N LEU A 188 -6.86 -1.30 -24.67
CA LEU A 188 -7.28 -1.42 -23.28
C LEU A 188 -7.95 -2.79 -23.02
N PRO A 189 -7.73 -3.38 -21.84
CA PRO A 189 -8.43 -4.58 -21.43
C PRO A 189 -9.95 -4.40 -21.48
N ARG A 190 -10.66 -5.47 -21.83
CA ARG A 190 -12.13 -5.44 -21.89
C ARG A 190 -12.72 -5.11 -20.53
N LYS A 191 -13.89 -4.45 -20.52
CA LYS A 191 -14.69 -4.25 -19.30
C LYS A 191 -14.87 -5.58 -18.56
N GLY A 192 -14.67 -5.54 -17.24
CA GLY A 192 -14.72 -6.75 -16.39
C GLY A 192 -13.42 -7.55 -16.35
N SER A 193 -12.36 -7.11 -17.03
CA SER A 193 -11.02 -7.67 -16.83
C SER A 193 -10.58 -7.49 -15.38
N TRP A 194 -9.96 -8.52 -14.82
CA TRP A 194 -9.45 -8.57 -13.45
C TRP A 194 -8.46 -7.43 -13.13
N ILE A 195 -7.86 -6.80 -14.16
CA ILE A 195 -6.96 -5.65 -13.99
C ILE A 195 -7.66 -4.47 -13.29
N TYR A 196 -8.98 -4.33 -13.49
CA TYR A 196 -9.80 -3.26 -12.93
C TYR A 196 -10.28 -3.56 -11.50
N ASP A 197 -10.08 -4.78 -11.00
CA ASP A 197 -10.51 -5.16 -9.65
C ASP A 197 -9.59 -4.55 -8.60
N TYR A 198 -10.14 -4.16 -7.45
CA TYR A 198 -9.30 -3.74 -6.33
C TYR A 198 -8.39 -4.89 -5.84
N PRO A 199 -7.25 -4.58 -5.19
CA PRO A 199 -6.48 -5.57 -4.43
C PRO A 199 -7.39 -6.20 -3.37
N ARG A 200 -7.33 -7.53 -3.24
CA ARG A 200 -8.27 -8.27 -2.36
C ARG A 200 -8.07 -7.96 -0.88
N ASP A 201 -6.86 -7.56 -0.52
CA ASP A 201 -6.41 -7.20 0.82
C ASP A 201 -6.44 -5.68 1.09
N LEU A 202 -6.92 -4.87 0.14
CA LEU A 202 -7.10 -3.43 0.31
C LEU A 202 -8.57 -3.10 0.53
N MET A 203 -8.87 -2.31 1.56
CA MET A 203 -10.23 -1.88 1.84
C MET A 203 -10.79 -1.03 0.69
N VAL A 204 -11.91 -1.46 0.11
CA VAL A 204 -12.62 -0.73 -0.96
C VAL A 204 -13.49 0.39 -0.36
N PRO A 205 -13.49 1.61 -0.93
CA PRO A 205 -14.44 2.66 -0.57
C PRO A 205 -15.90 2.23 -0.78
N ASP A 206 -16.82 2.81 -0.01
CA ASP A 206 -18.27 2.59 -0.22
C ASP A 206 -18.78 3.36 -1.42
N LEU A 207 -18.19 4.53 -1.65
CA LEU A 207 -18.55 5.43 -2.74
C LEU A 207 -17.28 5.98 -3.38
N LEU A 208 -17.33 6.14 -4.70
CA LEU A 208 -16.30 6.79 -5.49
C LEU A 208 -16.95 7.87 -6.35
N PHE A 209 -16.46 9.10 -6.24
CA PHE A 209 -16.82 10.20 -7.13
C PHE A 209 -15.66 10.51 -8.05
N TYR A 210 -15.86 10.39 -9.36
CA TYR A 210 -14.88 10.81 -10.35
C TYR A 210 -15.20 12.23 -10.82
N LEU A 211 -14.29 13.16 -10.58
CA LEU A 211 -14.36 14.53 -11.06
C LEU A 211 -13.87 14.56 -12.51
N ASN A 212 -14.83 14.64 -13.42
CA ASN A 212 -14.57 14.83 -14.83
C ASN A 212 -14.57 16.32 -15.15
N GLU A 213 -13.39 16.87 -15.42
CA GLU A 213 -13.30 18.19 -16.04
C GLU A 213 -13.61 18.02 -17.52
N MET A 214 -14.75 18.52 -17.98
CA MET A 214 -14.97 18.66 -19.42
C MET A 214 -13.93 19.63 -19.97
N ASP A 215 -13.09 19.17 -20.91
CA ASP A 215 -12.16 20.06 -21.60
C ASP A 215 -13.02 21.04 -22.42
N ASN A 216 -13.16 22.27 -21.94
CA ASN A 216 -13.90 23.33 -22.64
C ASN A 216 -13.29 23.67 -24.02
N ARG A 217 -12.18 23.03 -24.42
CA ARG A 217 -11.58 23.14 -25.76
C ARG A 217 -12.30 22.35 -26.86
N VAL A 218 -13.41 21.68 -26.58
CA VAL A 218 -14.26 21.06 -27.62
C VAL A 218 -15.32 22.02 -28.17
N ASN A 219 -15.46 23.23 -27.60
CA ASN A 219 -16.38 24.26 -28.09
C ASN A 219 -15.65 25.56 -28.49
N SER A 220 -14.57 25.45 -29.28
CA SER A 220 -14.12 26.58 -30.09
C SER A 220 -14.69 26.39 -31.50
N PRO A 221 -15.53 27.32 -31.99
CA PRO A 221 -16.14 27.23 -33.32
C PRO A 221 -15.11 27.24 -34.45
#